data_AF-A0A392LWB2-F1
#
_entry.id   AF-A0A392LWB2-F1
#
_cell.length_a   1.000
_cell.length_b   1.000
_cell.length_c   1.000
_cell.angle_alpha   90.00
_cell.angle_beta   90.00
_cell.angle_gamma   90.00
#
_symmetry.space_group_name_H-M   'P 1'
#
loop_
_entity.id
_entity.type
_entity.pdbx_description
1 polymer ?
#
loop_
_entity_poly.entity_id
_entity_poly.type
_entity_poly.pdbx_seq_one_letter_code
_entity_poly.pdbx_strand_id
1 'polypeptide(L)'
;MGSWVNGQWIWNFRWKRELSPEEFDLVQDLLQDRVPTRQNLLRRRVIREADNSLCAICGESVESIDHLFTSCDYIFPVWSRGTVSVDTLVDKVKLSSWKWFLSKTPGNPCSFYEWEVQPVLCWSR
;
A
#
# COMPACT_ATOMS: atom_id res chain seq x y z
N MET A 1 -14.89 -4.50 -4.40
CA MET A 1 -15.48 -4.03 -5.67
C MET A 1 -14.67 -4.62 -6.77
N GLY A 2 -15.27 -5.39 -7.67
CA GLY A 2 -14.52 -6.15 -8.67
C GLY A 2 -15.46 -6.96 -9.54
N SER A 3 -14.92 -7.58 -10.58
CA SER A 3 -15.66 -8.45 -11.48
C SER A 3 -14.78 -9.61 -11.91
N TRP A 4 -15.39 -10.77 -12.13
CA TRP A 4 -14.74 -11.89 -12.78
C TRP A 4 -14.53 -11.56 -14.27
N VAL A 5 -13.29 -11.64 -14.73
CA VAL A 5 -12.93 -11.50 -16.14
C VAL A 5 -11.99 -12.66 -16.47
N ASN A 6 -12.39 -13.51 -17.43
CA ASN A 6 -11.62 -14.68 -17.86
C ASN A 6 -11.18 -15.62 -16.71
N GLY A 7 -12.05 -15.83 -15.72
CA GLY A 7 -11.74 -16.70 -14.57
C GLY A 7 -10.78 -16.09 -13.55
N GLN A 8 -10.39 -14.83 -13.71
CA GLN A 8 -9.61 -14.08 -12.73
C GLN A 8 -10.47 -12.99 -12.09
N TRP A 9 -10.40 -12.87 -10.77
CA TRP A 9 -11.04 -11.77 -10.06
C TRP A 9 -10.24 -10.48 -10.23
N ILE A 10 -10.85 -9.48 -10.86
CA ILE A 10 -10.25 -8.14 -11.00
C ILE A 10 -10.86 -7.22 -9.96
N TRP A 11 -10.01 -6.59 -9.17
CA TRP A 11 -10.42 -5.60 -8.19
C TRP A 11 -10.60 -4.21 -8.83
N ASN A 12 -11.76 -3.59 -8.60
CA ASN A 12 -12.12 -2.22 -8.95
C ASN A 12 -12.03 -1.31 -7.71
N PHE A 13 -10.85 -1.23 -7.11
CA PHE A 13 -10.61 -0.28 -6.02
C PHE A 13 -10.64 1.15 -6.58
N ARG A 14 -11.37 2.03 -5.90
CA ARG A 14 -11.39 3.46 -6.21
C ARG A 14 -10.92 4.23 -4.98
N TRP A 15 -10.10 5.23 -5.24
CA TRP A 15 -9.70 6.21 -4.22
C TRP A 15 -10.94 6.93 -3.68
N LYS A 16 -10.89 7.32 -2.41
CA LYS A 16 -12.01 8.02 -1.74
C LYS A 16 -12.36 9.34 -2.43
N ARG A 17 -11.36 9.97 -3.04
CA ARG A 17 -11.48 11.12 -3.94
C ARG A 17 -10.68 10.83 -5.19
N GLU A 18 -10.98 11.55 -6.26
CA GLU A 18 -10.10 11.56 -7.42
C GLU A 18 -8.71 12.09 -7.01
N LEU A 19 -7.70 11.39 -7.49
CA LEU A 19 -6.32 11.84 -7.38
C LEU A 19 -6.08 12.88 -8.47
N SER A 20 -5.31 13.91 -8.16
CA SER A 20 -4.78 14.77 -9.20
C SER A 20 -3.79 13.98 -10.08
N PRO A 21 -3.49 14.44 -11.31
CA PRO A 21 -2.48 13.79 -12.15
C PRO A 21 -1.15 13.58 -11.42
N GLU A 22 -0.70 14.57 -10.65
CA GLU A 22 0.56 14.53 -9.91
C GLU A 22 0.53 13.46 -8.80
N GLU A 23 -0.60 13.32 -8.11
CA GLU A 23 -0.78 12.28 -7.09
C GLU A 23 -0.83 10.89 -7.70
N PHE A 24 -1.47 10.74 -8.87
CA PHE A 24 -1.51 9.48 -9.59
C PHE A 24 -0.11 9.06 -10.07
N ASP A 25 0.65 9.99 -10.64
CA ASP A 25 2.03 9.76 -11.07
C ASP A 25 2.91 9.36 -9.89
N LEU A 26 2.79 10.04 -8.76
CA LEU A 26 3.53 9.68 -7.54
C LEU A 26 3.18 8.26 -7.07
N VAL A 27 1.90 7.89 -7.04
CA VAL A 27 1.46 6.54 -6.67
C VAL A 27 2.02 5.51 -7.65
N GLN A 28 1.97 5.78 -8.95
CA GLN A 28 2.51 4.89 -9.96
C GLN A 28 4.03 4.71 -9.80
N ASP A 29 4.75 5.79 -9.50
CA ASP A 29 6.19 5.74 -9.25
C ASP A 29 6.52 5.01 -7.96
N LEU A 30 5.73 5.16 -6.90
CA LEU A 30 5.86 4.38 -5.67
C LEU A 30 5.68 2.87 -5.94
N LEU A 31 4.59 2.50 -6.62
CA LEU A 31 4.26 1.10 -6.89
C LEU A 31 5.28 0.40 -7.80
N GLN A 32 5.99 1.16 -8.64
CA GLN A 32 6.97 0.64 -9.58
C GLN A 32 8.42 0.84 -9.09
N ASP A 33 8.62 1.22 -7.83
CA ASP A 33 9.94 1.51 -7.25
C ASP A 33 10.75 2.52 -8.08
N ARG A 34 10.07 3.58 -8.56
CA ARG A 34 10.63 4.62 -9.42
C ARG A 34 10.88 5.96 -8.75
N VAL A 35 10.43 6.12 -7.50
CA VAL A 35 10.73 7.29 -6.67
C VAL A 35 12.25 7.45 -6.56
N PRO A 36 12.78 8.69 -6.67
CA PRO A 36 14.21 8.97 -6.70
C PRO A 36 14.87 8.85 -5.31
N THR A 37 14.74 7.69 -4.67
CA THR A 37 15.50 7.34 -3.46
C THR A 37 16.98 7.15 -3.82
N ARG A 38 17.91 7.38 -2.89
CA ARG A 38 19.34 7.14 -3.15
C ARG A 38 19.61 5.70 -3.59
N GLN A 39 18.89 4.71 -3.06
CA GLN A 39 18.98 3.34 -3.55
C GLN A 39 18.61 3.22 -5.05
N ASN A 40 17.52 3.85 -5.47
CA ASN A 40 17.09 3.81 -6.88
C ASN A 40 17.99 4.63 -7.79
N LEU A 41 18.51 5.76 -7.32
CA LEU A 41 19.50 6.56 -8.04
C LEU A 41 20.82 5.79 -8.24
N LEU A 42 21.26 5.00 -7.25
CA LEU A 42 22.40 4.09 -7.39
C LEU A 42 22.14 2.99 -8.41
N ARG A 43 20.99 2.32 -8.32
CA ARG A 43 20.60 1.27 -9.28
C ARG A 43 20.58 1.80 -10.72
N ARG A 44 20.18 3.06 -10.91
CA ARG A 44 20.16 3.76 -12.21
C ARG A 44 21.50 4.43 -12.58
N ARG A 45 22.53 4.31 -11.72
CA ARG A 45 23.86 4.91 -11.90
C ARG A 45 23.85 6.44 -12.04
N VAL A 46 22.84 7.10 -11.47
CA VAL A 46 22.77 8.57 -11.38
C VAL A 46 23.74 9.06 -10.30
N ILE A 47 23.77 8.38 -9.16
CA ILE A 47 24.85 8.51 -8.17
C ILE A 47 25.78 7.30 -8.29
N ARG A 48 27.08 7.52 -8.02
CA ARG A 48 28.14 6.56 -8.35
C ARG A 48 28.70 5.82 -7.14
N GLU A 49 28.59 6.41 -5.96
CA GLU A 49 29.29 5.96 -4.76
C GLU A 49 28.28 5.33 -3.78
N ALA A 50 28.57 4.12 -3.32
CA ALA A 50 27.65 3.35 -2.49
C ALA A 50 27.53 3.89 -1.05
N ASP A 51 28.51 4.65 -0.58
CA ASP A 51 28.46 5.42 0.67
C ASP A 51 27.39 6.52 0.62
N ASN A 52 27.05 7.02 -0.57
CA ASN A 52 25.92 7.93 -0.79
C ASN A 52 24.55 7.22 -0.86
N SER A 53 24.45 5.94 -0.46
CA SER A 53 23.18 5.21 -0.37
C SER A 53 22.37 5.52 0.89
N LEU A 54 23.00 6.07 1.93
CA LEU A 54 22.37 6.33 3.23
C LEU A 54 21.24 7.35 3.10
N CYS A 55 20.23 7.27 3.96
CA CYS A 55 19.11 8.20 4.01
C CYS A 55 19.59 9.63 4.19
N ALA A 56 19.13 10.54 3.33
CA ALA A 56 19.41 11.97 3.42
C ALA A 56 18.84 12.63 4.68
N ILE A 57 17.90 11.95 5.36
CA ILE A 57 17.20 12.48 6.53
C ILE A 57 17.84 11.97 7.82
N CYS A 58 17.93 10.65 8.01
CA CYS A 58 18.46 10.08 9.25
C CYS A 58 19.97 9.78 9.20
N GLY A 59 20.53 9.49 8.02
CA GLY A 59 21.93 9.06 7.88
C GLY A 59 22.25 7.64 8.35
N GLU A 60 21.33 6.94 9.00
CA GLU A 60 21.61 5.67 9.71
C GLU A 60 21.38 4.40 8.88
N SER A 61 20.55 4.47 7.84
CA SER A 61 20.23 3.30 7.01
C SER A 61 20.06 3.68 5.54
N VAL A 62 20.06 2.70 4.64
CA VAL A 62 19.90 2.94 3.19
C VAL A 62 18.58 3.65 2.89
N GLU A 63 18.63 4.68 2.05
CA GLU A 63 17.42 5.34 1.57
C GLU A 63 16.67 4.48 0.56
N SER A 64 15.75 3.66 1.06
CA SER A 64 14.75 2.94 0.26
C SER A 64 13.38 3.59 0.39
N ILE A 65 12.42 3.18 -0.44
CA ILE A 65 11.02 3.61 -0.30
C ILE A 65 10.48 3.17 1.07
N ASP A 66 10.73 1.91 1.46
CA ASP A 66 10.31 1.39 2.76
C ASP A 66 10.89 2.22 3.91
N HIS A 67 12.19 2.54 3.86
CA HIS A 67 12.80 3.38 4.87
C HIS A 67 12.15 4.77 4.94
N LEU A 68 12.02 5.44 3.79
CA LEU A 68 11.50 6.81 3.70
C LEU A 68 10.04 6.94 4.19
N PHE A 69 9.20 5.94 3.97
CA PHE A 69 7.76 6.04 4.25
C PHE A 69 7.29 5.23 5.47
N THR A 70 8.00 4.18 5.88
CA THR A 70 7.48 3.26 6.92
C THR A 70 8.39 3.07 8.14
N SER A 71 9.70 3.33 8.04
CA SER A 71 10.64 2.95 9.10
C SER A 71 11.74 3.97 9.45
N CYS A 72 11.76 5.15 8.81
CA CYS A 72 12.68 6.20 9.18
C CYS A 72 12.13 7.02 10.36
N ASP A 73 12.72 6.85 11.55
CA ASP A 73 12.29 7.48 12.80
C ASP A 73 12.20 9.02 12.75
N TYR A 74 12.92 9.65 11.81
CA TYR A 74 12.96 11.10 11.66
C TYR A 74 11.80 11.66 10.84
N ILE A 75 11.46 11.00 9.71
CA ILE A 75 10.39 11.47 8.80
C ILE A 75 9.07 10.75 9.04
N PHE A 76 9.09 9.53 9.56
CA PHE A 76 7.88 8.76 9.88
C PHE A 76 6.90 9.55 10.75
N PRO A 77 7.31 10.30 11.80
CA PRO A 77 6.40 11.17 12.56
C PRO A 77 5.70 12.24 11.72
N VAL A 78 6.31 12.70 10.63
CA VAL A 78 5.71 13.70 9.73
C VAL A 78 4.56 13.08 8.92
N TRP A 79 4.75 11.87 8.41
CA TRP A 79 3.71 11.11 7.72
C TRP A 79 2.62 10.59 8.68
N SER A 80 3.01 10.20 9.90
CA SER A 80 2.13 9.57 10.89
C SER A 80 1.32 10.54 11.72
N ARG A 81 1.67 11.83 11.76
CA ARG A 81 0.83 12.89 12.34
C ARG A 81 -0.58 12.96 11.74
N GLY A 82 -0.81 12.32 10.58
CA GLY A 82 -2.14 12.15 9.99
C GLY A 82 -2.55 10.69 9.72
N THR A 83 -1.73 9.68 10.01
CA THR A 83 -2.02 8.28 9.68
C THR A 83 -2.03 7.37 10.91
N VAL A 84 -3.08 6.55 10.97
CA VAL A 84 -3.27 5.45 11.93
C VAL A 84 -2.16 4.42 11.74
N SER A 85 -1.78 3.66 12.78
CA SER A 85 -0.76 2.61 12.64
C SER A 85 -1.06 1.68 11.46
N VAL A 86 -0.02 1.12 10.83
CA VAL A 86 -0.16 0.22 9.67
C VAL A 86 -1.10 -0.93 10.02
N ASP A 87 -0.98 -1.51 11.20
CA ASP A 87 -1.88 -2.57 11.68
C ASP A 87 -3.33 -2.09 11.72
N THR A 88 -3.59 -0.92 12.30
CA THR A 88 -4.95 -0.37 12.34
C THR A 88 -5.47 0.01 10.95
N LEU A 89 -4.61 0.41 10.03
CA LEU A 89 -4.98 0.66 8.64
C LEU A 89 -5.37 -0.65 7.94
N VAL A 90 -4.56 -1.69 8.09
CA VAL A 90 -4.83 -3.03 7.55
C VAL A 90 -6.14 -3.58 8.12
N ASP A 91 -6.39 -3.45 9.41
CA ASP A 91 -7.64 -3.89 10.05
C ASP A 91 -8.85 -3.12 9.52
N LYS A 92 -8.72 -1.80 9.28
CA LYS A 92 -9.76 -1.00 8.64
C LYS A 92 -10.01 -1.43 7.19
N VAL A 93 -8.96 -1.78 6.44
CA VAL A 93 -9.08 -2.30 5.07
C VAL A 93 -9.80 -3.64 5.08
N LYS A 94 -9.38 -4.58 5.94
CA LYS A 94 -10.05 -5.87 6.14
C LYS A 94 -11.52 -5.69 6.47
N LEU A 95 -11.85 -4.91 7.50
CA LEU A 95 -13.22 -4.65 7.94
C LEU A 95 -14.08 -4.00 6.85
N SER A 96 -13.53 -3.00 6.15
CA SER A 96 -14.25 -2.30 5.07
C SER A 96 -14.51 -3.24 3.89
N SER A 97 -13.53 -4.08 3.54
CA SER A 97 -13.67 -5.06 2.46
C SER A 97 -14.72 -6.13 2.77
N TRP A 98 -14.78 -6.62 4.01
CA TRP A 98 -15.78 -7.60 4.47
C TRP A 98 -17.20 -7.02 4.51
N LYS A 99 -17.38 -5.83 5.13
CA LYS A 99 -18.69 -5.15 5.16
C LYS A 99 -19.22 -4.90 3.75
N TRP A 100 -18.32 -4.50 2.85
CA TRP A 100 -18.67 -4.35 1.44
C TRP A 100 -19.09 -5.70 0.82
N PHE A 101 -18.37 -6.79 1.08
CA PHE A 101 -18.70 -8.11 0.55
C PHE A 101 -20.11 -8.56 0.96
N LEU A 102 -20.45 -8.45 2.25
CA LEU A 102 -21.79 -8.80 2.75
C LEU A 102 -22.88 -7.91 2.13
N SER A 103 -22.59 -6.62 1.88
CA SER A 103 -23.54 -5.74 1.19
C SER A 103 -23.83 -6.16 -0.25
N LYS A 104 -22.94 -6.94 -0.87
CA LYS A 104 -23.06 -7.42 -2.25
C LYS A 104 -23.53 -8.86 -2.37
N THR A 105 -23.50 -9.62 -1.28
CA THR A 105 -23.95 -11.02 -1.23
C THR A 105 -24.95 -11.22 -0.08
N PRO A 106 -26.18 -10.69 -0.22
CA PRO A 106 -27.19 -10.83 0.83
C PRO A 106 -27.47 -12.31 1.10
N GLY A 107 -27.29 -12.75 2.34
CA GLY A 107 -27.51 -14.14 2.75
C GLY A 107 -26.26 -15.03 2.75
N ASN A 108 -25.10 -14.56 2.30
CA ASN A 108 -23.85 -15.29 2.47
C ASN A 108 -23.44 -15.29 3.97
N PRO A 109 -23.18 -16.46 4.59
CA PRO A 109 -22.92 -16.56 6.03
C PRO A 109 -21.47 -16.26 6.44
N CYS A 110 -20.62 -15.73 5.55
CA CYS A 110 -19.21 -15.48 5.83
C CYS A 110 -19.01 -14.47 6.97
N SER A 111 -18.50 -14.97 8.09
CA SER A 111 -18.11 -14.16 9.23
C SER A 111 -16.86 -13.32 8.95
N PHE A 112 -16.64 -12.28 9.75
CA PHE A 112 -15.43 -11.47 9.63
C PHE A 112 -14.15 -12.31 9.88
N TYR A 113 -14.20 -13.24 10.83
CA TYR A 113 -13.08 -14.14 11.11
C TYR A 113 -12.72 -15.01 9.91
N GLU A 114 -13.70 -15.65 9.27
CA GLU A 114 -13.46 -16.45 8.06
C GLU A 114 -12.90 -15.60 6.91
N TRP A 115 -13.37 -14.35 6.79
CA TRP A 115 -12.86 -13.39 5.82
C TRP A 115 -11.41 -12.99 6.08
N GLU A 116 -11.00 -12.83 7.34
CA GLU A 116 -9.61 -12.51 7.68
C GLU A 116 -8.65 -13.67 7.43
N VAL A 117 -9.09 -14.90 7.70
CA VAL A 117 -8.26 -16.10 7.55
C VAL A 117 -8.14 -16.52 6.08
N GLN A 118 -9.25 -16.57 5.33
CA GLN A 118 -9.25 -17.05 3.95
C GLN A 118 -10.42 -16.46 3.12
N PRO A 119 -10.33 -15.19 2.69
CA PRO A 119 -11.44 -14.47 2.05
C PRO A 119 -11.89 -15.10 0.72
N VAL A 120 -11.01 -15.84 0.05
CA VAL A 120 -11.32 -16.53 -1.21
C VAL A 120 -12.42 -17.58 -1.02
N LEU A 121 -12.47 -18.26 0.12
CA LEU A 121 -13.52 -19.27 0.39
C LEU A 121 -14.90 -18.63 0.58
N CYS A 122 -14.94 -17.40 1.09
CA CYS A 122 -16.19 -16.68 1.24
C CYS A 122 -16.84 -16.33 -0.10
N TRP A 123 -16.07 -16.18 -1.17
CA TRP A 123 -16.59 -15.91 -2.51
C TRP A 123 -17.21 -17.11 -3.20
N SER A 124 -16.78 -18.32 -2.83
CA SER A 124 -17.28 -19.58 -3.39
C SER A 124 -18.52 -20.13 -2.68
N ARG A 125 -18.99 -19.45 -1.61
CA ARG A 125 -20.22 -19.79 -0.88
C ARG A 125 -21.39 -18.97 -1.41
#